data_AF-A0A075RAM8-F1
#
_entry.id   AF-A0A075RAM8-F1
#
_cell.length_a   1.000
_cell.length_b   1.000
_cell.length_c   1.000
_cell.angle_alpha   90.00
_cell.angle_beta   90.00
_cell.angle_gamma   90.00
#
_symmetry.space_group_name_H-M   'P 1'
#
loop_
_entity.id
_entity.type
_entity.pdbx_description
1 polymer ?
#
loop_
_entity_poly.entity_id
_entity_poly.type
_entity_poly.pdbx_seq_one_letter_code
_entity_poly.pdbx_strand_id
1 'polypeptide(L)'
;MKKVYLFLLISILAITSISAWNPTKAEAANASVVTQKNDKLTKENITFIASLLENSAPDVLTDKILTSKGDIPKLIWFDKLQSWTGDFLSLTRSKRFIDGNSKEVIISTLKKYYTSSKAEEIFSFYFKKRENGTYECIETEGFSSSLQGILEGLKVNIQKKNATNTSVLFEGFGYDSFNFKETQKSAIKVQFNLVKNKDHYLINDIIDLD
;
A
#
# COMPACT_ATOMS: atom_id res chain seq x y z
N MET A 1 14.41 16.98 -59.04
CA MET A 1 13.11 17.69 -59.04
C MET A 1 12.06 16.81 -59.68
N LYS A 2 10.99 16.46 -58.96
CA LYS A 2 9.61 16.33 -59.47
C LYS A 2 8.71 16.01 -58.27
N LYS A 3 8.03 17.05 -57.78
CA LYS A 3 6.84 16.94 -56.91
C LYS A 3 5.66 16.64 -57.83
N VAL A 4 4.80 15.70 -57.45
CA VAL A 4 3.43 15.64 -57.96
C VAL A 4 2.51 15.46 -56.77
N TYR A 5 1.81 16.54 -56.44
CA TYR A 5 0.60 16.53 -55.62
C TYR A 5 -0.58 16.28 -56.57
N LEU A 6 -1.51 15.41 -56.17
CA LEU A 6 -2.87 15.46 -56.69
C LEU A 6 -3.83 15.25 -55.53
N PHE A 7 -4.72 16.23 -55.35
CA PHE A 7 -5.75 16.32 -54.34
C PHE A 7 -7.12 16.34 -55.03
N LEU A 8 -8.15 15.90 -54.27
CA LEU A 8 -9.60 16.08 -54.45
C LEU A 8 -10.31 15.30 -55.60
N LEU A 9 -11.60 14.91 -55.53
CA LEU A 9 -12.60 14.61 -54.47
C LEU A 9 -13.89 14.15 -55.23
N ILE A 10 -14.58 13.13 -54.72
CA ILE A 10 -16.05 12.83 -54.68
C ILE A 10 -16.97 13.12 -55.90
N SER A 11 -17.79 12.11 -56.28
CA SER A 11 -19.26 12.15 -56.51
C SER A 11 -19.79 10.72 -56.75
N ILE A 12 -20.43 10.06 -55.77
CA ILE A 12 -21.90 9.89 -55.54
C ILE A 12 -22.69 9.34 -56.73
N LEU A 13 -23.22 8.11 -56.58
CA LEU A 13 -24.57 7.77 -57.01
C LEU A 13 -25.12 6.61 -56.16
N ALA A 14 -26.20 6.92 -55.44
CA ALA A 14 -27.00 6.00 -54.65
C ALA A 14 -27.93 5.18 -55.55
N ILE A 15 -28.14 3.91 -55.21
CA ILE A 15 -29.40 3.22 -55.53
C ILE A 15 -29.84 2.49 -54.25
N THR A 16 -31.01 2.90 -53.77
CA THR A 16 -31.77 2.31 -52.69
C THR A 16 -32.54 1.10 -53.21
N SER A 17 -32.53 0.00 -52.47
CA SER A 17 -33.63 -0.97 -52.53
C SER A 17 -33.90 -1.49 -51.12
N ILE A 18 -34.97 -0.95 -50.57
CA ILE A 18 -35.64 -1.34 -49.33
C ILE A 18 -36.20 -2.75 -49.54
N SER A 19 -35.83 -3.70 -48.69
CA SER A 19 -36.67 -4.89 -48.46
C SER A 19 -36.95 -5.00 -46.96
N ALA A 20 -38.24 -4.91 -46.66
CA ALA A 20 -38.87 -4.87 -45.36
C ALA A 20 -38.30 -5.89 -44.36
N TRP A 21 -37.89 -5.38 -43.21
CA TRP A 21 -37.72 -6.14 -41.99
C TRP A 21 -39.11 -6.37 -41.39
N ASN A 22 -39.50 -7.63 -41.21
CA ASN A 22 -40.51 -7.98 -40.22
C ASN A 22 -39.90 -9.01 -39.26
N PRO A 23 -40.10 -8.86 -37.94
CA PRO A 23 -39.29 -9.52 -36.94
C PRO A 23 -39.91 -10.86 -36.53
N THR A 24 -39.32 -11.97 -36.96
CA THR A 24 -39.61 -13.27 -36.35
C THR A 24 -38.65 -13.49 -35.19
N LYS A 25 -39.09 -13.06 -34.01
CA LYS A 25 -38.90 -13.75 -32.71
C LYS A 25 -37.61 -14.57 -32.58
N ALA A 26 -36.46 -13.90 -32.54
CA ALA A 26 -35.30 -14.43 -31.83
C ALA A 26 -35.49 -14.01 -30.37
N GLU A 27 -35.93 -14.95 -29.54
CA GLU A 27 -36.00 -14.78 -28.09
C GLU A 27 -34.69 -14.18 -27.58
N ALA A 28 -34.85 -13.07 -26.87
CA ALA A 28 -33.79 -12.44 -26.11
C ALA A 28 -33.31 -13.41 -25.02
N ALA A 29 -32.34 -14.25 -25.35
CA ALA A 29 -31.40 -14.76 -24.36
C ALA A 29 -30.42 -13.62 -24.04
N ASN A 30 -30.93 -12.60 -23.33
CA ASN A 30 -30.12 -11.69 -22.55
C ASN A 30 -29.50 -12.48 -21.38
N ALA A 31 -28.56 -13.37 -21.68
CA ALA A 31 -27.52 -13.69 -20.72
C ALA A 31 -26.50 -12.56 -20.85
N SER A 32 -26.84 -11.40 -20.28
CA SER A 32 -25.82 -10.48 -19.82
C SER A 32 -24.99 -11.26 -18.80
N VAL A 33 -23.94 -11.93 -19.26
CA VAL A 33 -22.85 -12.36 -18.38
C VAL A 33 -22.15 -11.07 -17.98
N VAL A 34 -22.81 -10.29 -17.12
CA VAL A 34 -22.13 -9.43 -16.18
C VAL A 34 -21.36 -10.42 -15.34
N THR A 35 -20.13 -10.71 -15.75
CA THR A 35 -19.16 -11.37 -14.89
C THR A 35 -19.12 -10.49 -13.66
N GLN A 36 -19.81 -10.87 -12.59
CA GLN A 36 -19.79 -10.14 -11.34
C GLN A 36 -18.31 -10.07 -10.97
N LYS A 37 -17.71 -8.89 -11.12
CA LYS A 37 -16.35 -8.64 -10.69
C LYS A 37 -16.34 -9.05 -9.23
N ASN A 38 -15.61 -10.11 -8.89
CA ASN A 38 -15.53 -10.55 -7.51
C ASN A 38 -14.76 -9.45 -6.76
N ASP A 39 -15.54 -8.56 -6.16
CA ASP A 39 -15.08 -7.40 -5.41
C ASP A 39 -14.81 -7.75 -3.94
N LYS A 40 -14.67 -9.05 -3.64
CA LYS A 40 -14.38 -9.57 -2.31
C LYS A 40 -13.13 -10.46 -2.31
N LEU A 41 -12.19 -10.18 -1.42
CA LEU A 41 -11.11 -11.11 -1.07
C LEU A 41 -11.57 -12.03 0.07
N THR A 42 -11.24 -13.32 -0.04
CA THR A 42 -11.48 -14.30 1.02
C THR A 42 -10.26 -14.45 1.92
N LYS A 43 -10.44 -15.13 3.06
CA LYS A 43 -9.35 -15.54 3.95
C LYS A 43 -8.21 -16.21 3.19
N GLU A 44 -8.51 -17.12 2.25
CA GLU A 44 -7.51 -17.83 1.45
C GLU A 44 -6.72 -16.87 0.54
N ASN A 45 -7.39 -15.88 -0.05
CA ASN A 45 -6.70 -14.86 -0.84
C ASN A 45 -5.72 -14.05 0.03
N ILE A 46 -6.15 -13.66 1.23
CA ILE A 46 -5.33 -12.88 2.16
C ILE A 46 -4.17 -13.72 2.71
N THR A 47 -4.39 -14.99 3.02
CA THR A 47 -3.32 -15.92 3.41
C THR A 47 -2.29 -16.09 2.29
N PHE A 48 -2.75 -16.19 1.03
CA PHE A 48 -1.85 -16.23 -0.12
C PHE A 48 -1.06 -14.92 -0.31
N ILE A 49 -1.68 -13.76 -0.13
CA ILE A 49 -0.98 -12.47 -0.17
C ILE A 49 0.09 -12.40 0.93
N ALA A 50 -0.24 -12.84 2.15
CA ALA A 50 0.70 -12.86 3.26
C ALA A 50 1.90 -13.78 2.98
N SER A 51 1.68 -14.96 2.40
CA SER A 51 2.78 -15.88 2.04
C SER A 51 3.63 -15.36 0.87
N LEU A 52 3.00 -14.70 -0.12
CA LEU A 52 3.72 -14.10 -1.25
C LEU A 52 4.73 -13.04 -0.79
N LEU A 53 4.35 -12.22 0.19
CA LEU A 53 5.19 -11.15 0.73
C LEU A 53 6.12 -11.60 1.87
N GLU A 54 6.11 -12.87 2.27
CA GLU A 54 6.95 -13.35 3.37
C GLU A 54 8.44 -13.24 3.04
N ASN A 55 8.82 -13.49 1.78
CA ASN A 55 10.21 -13.41 1.33
C ASN A 55 10.75 -11.97 1.23
N SER A 56 9.87 -10.98 1.05
CA SER A 56 10.25 -9.57 1.01
C SER A 56 10.19 -8.90 2.39
N ALA A 57 9.70 -9.59 3.42
CA ALA A 57 9.61 -9.06 4.76
C ALA A 57 11.01 -8.83 5.38
N PRO A 58 11.18 -7.83 6.27
CA PRO A 58 12.39 -7.72 7.07
C PRO A 58 12.47 -8.83 8.12
N ASP A 59 13.68 -9.18 8.58
CA ASP A 59 13.83 -10.02 9.76
C ASP A 59 13.20 -9.34 10.99
N VAL A 60 12.86 -10.10 12.04
CA VAL A 60 12.36 -9.50 13.29
C VAL A 60 13.38 -8.52 13.88
N LEU A 61 12.91 -7.41 14.44
CA LEU A 61 13.79 -6.36 14.97
C LEU A 61 14.47 -6.84 16.25
N THR A 62 15.78 -6.98 16.24
CA THR A 62 16.57 -7.44 17.40
C THR A 62 17.59 -6.40 17.84
N ASP A 63 18.19 -6.62 19.01
CA ASP A 63 19.32 -5.82 19.49
C ASP A 63 20.47 -5.77 18.47
N LYS A 64 20.68 -6.81 17.65
CA LYS A 64 21.70 -6.84 16.59
C LYS A 64 21.52 -5.71 15.58
N ILE A 65 20.28 -5.41 15.18
CA ILE A 65 19.96 -4.33 14.24
C ILE A 65 20.13 -2.97 14.93
N LEU A 66 19.59 -2.83 16.15
CA LEU A 66 19.64 -1.57 16.90
C LEU A 66 21.06 -1.18 17.34
N THR A 67 21.96 -2.15 17.52
CA THR A 67 23.36 -1.92 17.92
C THR A 67 24.34 -2.01 16.74
N SER A 68 23.84 -2.19 15.52
CA SER A 68 24.65 -2.21 14.30
C SER A 68 25.51 -0.95 14.19
N LYS A 69 26.72 -1.08 13.62
CA LYS A 69 27.63 0.06 13.43
C LYS A 69 27.06 1.01 12.36
N GLY A 70 26.95 2.29 12.70
CA GLY A 70 26.44 3.34 11.83
C GLY A 70 24.92 3.35 11.70
N ASP A 71 24.38 4.36 11.02
CA ASP A 71 22.93 4.64 11.02
C ASP A 71 22.18 4.00 9.85
N ILE A 72 22.86 3.80 8.72
CA ILE A 72 22.31 3.23 7.49
C ILE A 72 21.65 1.85 7.69
N PRO A 73 22.26 0.87 8.42
CA PRO A 73 21.62 -0.43 8.59
C PRO A 73 20.28 -0.36 9.35
N LYS A 74 20.13 0.61 10.25
CA LYS A 74 18.87 0.85 10.97
C LYS A 74 17.83 1.41 9.99
N LEU A 75 18.21 2.45 9.23
CA LEU A 75 17.35 3.03 8.20
C LEU A 75 16.82 1.97 7.24
N ILE A 76 17.70 1.14 6.69
CA ILE A 76 17.33 0.06 5.75
C ILE A 76 16.28 -0.87 6.37
N TRP A 77 16.43 -1.25 7.62
CA TRP A 77 15.47 -2.15 8.27
C TRP A 77 14.08 -1.49 8.42
N PHE A 78 14.03 -0.26 8.94
CA PHE A 78 12.77 0.45 9.17
C PHE A 78 12.07 0.86 7.86
N ASP A 79 12.82 1.25 6.84
CA ASP A 79 12.30 1.54 5.51
C ASP A 79 11.74 0.28 4.83
N LYS A 80 12.46 -0.85 4.94
CA LYS A 80 11.97 -2.15 4.46
C LYS A 80 10.67 -2.57 5.15
N LEU A 81 10.53 -2.33 6.46
CA LEU A 81 9.28 -2.60 7.18
C LEU A 81 8.11 -1.75 6.67
N GLN A 82 8.31 -0.44 6.50
CA GLN A 82 7.25 0.46 6.03
C GLN A 82 6.83 0.10 4.60
N SER A 83 7.79 -0.17 3.71
CA SER A 83 7.52 -0.61 2.35
C SER A 83 6.74 -1.92 2.31
N TRP A 84 7.19 -2.94 3.06
CA TRP A 84 6.48 -4.22 3.17
C TRP A 84 5.05 -4.07 3.70
N THR A 85 4.86 -3.19 4.71
CA THR A 85 3.54 -2.93 5.29
C THR A 85 2.62 -2.24 4.28
N GLY A 86 3.15 -1.26 3.53
CA GLY A 86 2.43 -0.60 2.45
C GLY A 86 2.01 -1.55 1.34
N ASP A 87 2.91 -2.41 0.88
CA ASP A 87 2.61 -3.43 -0.13
C ASP A 87 1.55 -4.42 0.35
N PHE A 88 1.69 -4.90 1.59
CA PHE A 88 0.72 -5.82 2.19
C PHE A 88 -0.68 -5.20 2.29
N LEU A 89 -0.77 -3.96 2.77
CA LEU A 89 -2.04 -3.24 2.87
C LEU A 89 -2.62 -2.91 1.49
N SER A 90 -1.80 -2.52 0.53
CA SER A 90 -2.23 -2.28 -0.86
C SER A 90 -2.86 -3.52 -1.48
N LEU A 91 -2.20 -4.67 -1.39
CA LEU A 91 -2.70 -5.93 -1.94
C LEU A 91 -3.95 -6.43 -1.23
N THR A 92 -4.01 -6.34 0.10
CA THR A 92 -5.18 -6.73 0.89
C THR A 92 -6.37 -5.78 0.72
N ARG A 93 -6.14 -4.58 0.18
CA ARG A 93 -7.16 -3.60 -0.22
C ARG A 93 -7.44 -3.57 -1.73
N SER A 94 -6.89 -4.52 -2.51
CA SER A 94 -7.03 -4.53 -3.98
C SER A 94 -8.48 -4.75 -4.48
N LYS A 95 -9.39 -5.13 -3.58
CA LYS A 95 -10.83 -5.23 -3.79
C LYS A 95 -11.57 -4.37 -2.77
N ARG A 96 -12.84 -4.05 -3.06
CA ARG A 96 -13.66 -3.21 -2.19
C ARG A 96 -13.99 -3.88 -0.84
N PHE A 97 -14.10 -5.19 -0.81
CA PHE A 97 -14.48 -5.93 0.38
C PHE A 97 -13.49 -7.05 0.72
N ILE A 98 -13.42 -7.39 2.01
CA ILE A 98 -12.82 -8.63 2.51
C ILE A 98 -13.82 -9.36 3.39
N ASP A 99 -13.74 -10.69 3.46
CA ASP A 99 -14.59 -11.47 4.36
C ASP A 99 -14.24 -11.23 5.85
N GLY A 100 -15.14 -11.64 6.76
CA GLY A 100 -14.95 -11.42 8.19
C GLY A 100 -13.75 -12.16 8.78
N ASN A 101 -13.44 -13.34 8.24
CA ASN A 101 -12.35 -14.20 8.73
C ASN A 101 -10.96 -13.70 8.30
N SER A 102 -10.90 -12.81 7.31
CA SER A 102 -9.67 -12.19 6.83
C SER A 102 -9.00 -11.27 7.85
N LYS A 103 -9.79 -10.67 8.76
CA LYS A 103 -9.27 -9.77 9.82
C LYS A 103 -8.17 -10.45 10.63
N GLU A 104 -8.40 -11.69 11.06
CA GLU A 104 -7.45 -12.44 11.89
C GLU A 104 -6.13 -12.71 11.15
N VAL A 105 -6.19 -12.97 9.84
CA VAL A 105 -4.99 -13.19 9.02
C VAL A 105 -4.19 -11.90 8.86
N ILE A 106 -4.86 -10.78 8.58
CA ILE A 106 -4.19 -9.47 8.46
C ILE A 106 -3.52 -9.09 9.78
N ILE A 107 -4.24 -9.19 10.90
CA ILE A 107 -3.72 -8.82 12.21
C ILE A 107 -2.59 -9.74 12.64
N SER A 108 -2.72 -11.05 12.47
CA SER A 108 -1.63 -11.99 12.80
C SER A 108 -0.38 -11.74 11.97
N THR A 109 -0.54 -11.36 10.69
CA THR A 109 0.57 -10.99 9.81
C THR A 109 1.27 -9.71 10.29
N LEU A 110 0.51 -8.66 10.62
CA LEU A 110 1.05 -7.41 11.15
C LEU A 110 1.72 -7.60 12.53
N LYS A 111 1.17 -8.47 13.39
CA LYS A 111 1.71 -8.76 14.73
C LYS A 111 3.10 -9.39 14.75
N LYS A 112 3.64 -9.78 13.59
CA LYS A 112 5.07 -10.13 13.46
C LYS A 112 5.98 -8.93 13.77
N TYR A 113 5.52 -7.70 13.50
CA TYR A 113 6.32 -6.48 13.62
C TYR A 113 5.68 -5.40 14.50
N TYR A 114 4.36 -5.42 14.64
CA TYR A 114 3.59 -4.42 15.39
C TYR A 114 3.05 -4.99 16.69
N THR A 115 2.84 -4.15 17.70
CA THR A 115 2.07 -4.57 18.89
C THR A 115 0.63 -4.90 18.49
N SER A 116 -0.06 -5.74 19.29
CA SER A 116 -1.47 -6.08 19.01
C SER A 116 -2.35 -4.83 18.87
N SER A 117 -2.11 -3.80 19.69
CA SER A 117 -2.84 -2.53 19.61
C SER A 117 -2.58 -1.82 18.29
N LYS A 118 -1.31 -1.69 17.88
CA LYS A 118 -0.95 -1.00 16.64
C LYS A 118 -1.42 -1.75 15.40
N ALA A 119 -1.38 -3.09 15.41
CA ALA A 119 -1.92 -3.91 14.33
C ALA A 119 -3.44 -3.74 14.15
N GLU A 120 -4.20 -3.67 15.25
CA GLU A 120 -5.64 -3.39 15.22
C GLU A 120 -5.94 -1.95 14.76
N GLU A 121 -5.13 -0.99 15.17
CA GLU A 121 -5.22 0.41 14.73
C GLU A 121 -5.01 0.52 13.21
N ILE A 122 -3.92 -0.07 12.69
CA ILE A 122 -3.64 -0.12 11.26
C ILE A 122 -4.81 -0.78 10.51
N PHE A 123 -5.28 -1.94 10.98
CA PHE A 123 -6.43 -2.60 10.35
C PHE A 123 -7.66 -1.69 10.32
N SER A 124 -7.98 -1.04 11.44
CA SER A 124 -9.18 -0.19 11.56
C SER A 124 -9.10 1.09 10.73
N PHE A 125 -7.89 1.59 10.45
CA PHE A 125 -7.67 2.72 9.55
C PHE A 125 -8.06 2.39 8.09
N TYR A 126 -7.85 1.14 7.68
CA TYR A 126 -8.07 0.71 6.29
C TYR A 126 -9.37 -0.08 6.06
N PHE A 127 -9.98 -0.63 7.10
CA PHE A 127 -11.13 -1.53 6.97
C PHE A 127 -12.25 -1.18 7.96
N LYS A 128 -13.47 -1.02 7.43
CA LYS A 128 -14.68 -0.76 8.22
C LYS A 128 -15.58 -1.98 8.25
N LYS A 129 -15.94 -2.46 9.45
CA LYS A 129 -16.87 -3.59 9.60
C LYS A 129 -18.27 -3.22 9.12
N ARG A 130 -18.91 -4.12 8.38
CA ARG A 130 -20.30 -4.01 7.93
C ARG A 130 -21.22 -4.88 8.77
N GLU A 131 -22.53 -4.59 8.71
CA GLU A 131 -23.56 -5.34 9.43
C GLU A 131 -23.61 -6.83 9.06
N ASN A 132 -23.31 -7.16 7.80
CA ASN A 132 -23.27 -8.54 7.30
C ASN A 132 -22.00 -9.31 7.70
N GLY A 133 -21.15 -8.74 8.58
CA GLY A 133 -19.92 -9.37 9.08
C GLY A 133 -18.71 -9.29 8.14
N THR A 134 -18.85 -8.72 6.94
CA THR A 134 -17.70 -8.40 6.05
C THR A 134 -17.05 -7.08 6.43
N TYR A 135 -15.90 -6.77 5.82
CA TYR A 135 -15.26 -5.48 5.95
C TYR A 135 -15.20 -4.77 4.58
N GLU A 136 -15.44 -3.47 4.58
CA GLU A 136 -15.26 -2.58 3.43
C GLU A 136 -13.93 -1.85 3.56
N CYS A 137 -13.17 -1.82 2.47
CA CYS A 137 -11.94 -1.06 2.37
C CYS A 137 -12.25 0.44 2.34
N ILE A 138 -11.60 1.20 3.21
CA ILE A 138 -11.71 2.66 3.27
C ILE A 138 -10.84 3.25 2.15
N GLU A 139 -11.41 4.16 1.37
CA GLU A 139 -10.64 4.97 0.43
C GLU A 139 -9.86 6.01 1.23
N THR A 140 -8.56 5.79 1.32
CA THR A 140 -7.60 6.59 2.08
C THR A 140 -6.24 6.41 1.42
N GLU A 141 -5.30 7.29 1.75
CA GLU A 141 -3.93 7.27 1.27
C GLU A 141 -3.23 5.92 1.51
N GLY A 142 -2.13 5.71 0.81
CA GLY A 142 -1.25 4.58 1.05
C GLY A 142 -0.69 4.61 2.47
N PHE A 143 -0.14 3.48 2.93
CA PHE A 143 0.67 3.52 4.15
C PHE A 143 1.89 4.40 3.90
N SER A 144 2.04 5.47 4.67
CA SER A 144 3.14 6.42 4.47
C SER A 144 4.49 5.75 4.78
N SER A 145 5.50 6.06 3.96
CA SER A 145 6.90 5.78 4.32
C SER A 145 7.56 7.09 4.71
N SER A 146 7.50 7.42 6.00
CA SER A 146 8.00 8.70 6.50
C SER A 146 9.53 8.83 6.42
N LEU A 147 10.23 7.71 6.22
CA LEU A 147 11.70 7.69 6.13
C LEU A 147 12.23 7.95 4.71
N GLN A 148 11.42 7.76 3.65
CA GLN A 148 11.87 7.94 2.26
C GLN A 148 12.30 9.37 1.94
N GLY A 149 11.86 10.35 2.74
CA GLY A 149 12.27 11.74 2.57
C GLY A 149 13.70 12.05 3.04
N ILE A 150 14.34 11.20 3.86
CA ILE A 150 15.68 11.49 4.39
C ILE A 150 16.74 11.16 3.34
N LEU A 151 17.31 12.19 2.72
CA LEU A 151 18.30 12.08 1.66
C LEU A 151 19.71 12.45 2.13
N GLU A 152 19.81 13.28 3.17
CA GLU A 152 21.09 13.76 3.71
C GLU A 152 21.09 13.86 5.23
N GLY A 153 22.30 13.82 5.80
CA GLY A 153 22.50 14.11 7.23
C GLY A 153 21.82 13.11 8.16
N LEU A 154 21.59 11.88 7.71
CA LEU A 154 20.97 10.83 8.50
C LEU A 154 21.67 10.69 9.85
N LYS A 155 20.88 10.80 10.91
CA LYS A 155 21.27 10.53 12.28
C LYS A 155 20.22 9.68 12.94
N VAL A 156 20.64 8.64 13.65
CA VAL A 156 19.72 7.78 14.41
C VAL A 156 20.04 7.85 15.90
N ASN A 157 19.08 8.31 16.68
CA ASN A 157 19.17 8.39 18.13
C ASN A 157 18.28 7.33 18.78
N ILE A 158 18.87 6.41 19.52
CA ILE A 158 18.16 5.34 20.23
C ILE A 158 18.16 5.64 21.72
N GLN A 159 16.97 5.78 22.29
CA GLN A 159 16.78 6.05 23.71
C GLN A 159 16.00 4.92 24.37
N LYS A 160 16.67 4.17 25.25
CA LYS A 160 15.98 3.23 26.15
C LYS A 160 15.24 4.03 27.21
N LYS A 161 13.91 4.02 27.16
CA LYS A 161 13.06 4.73 28.13
C LYS A 161 12.91 3.93 29.42
N ASN A 162 12.81 2.61 29.30
CA ASN A 162 12.85 1.67 30.41
C ASN A 162 13.28 0.27 29.91
N ALA A 163 13.10 -0.77 30.72
CA ALA A 163 13.50 -2.14 30.37
C ALA A 163 12.80 -2.69 29.11
N THR A 164 11.57 -2.27 28.84
CA THR A 164 10.76 -2.79 27.73
C THR A 164 10.58 -1.76 26.61
N ASN A 165 10.68 -0.47 26.90
CA ASN A 165 10.33 0.59 25.95
C ASN A 165 11.59 1.28 25.43
N THR A 166 11.71 1.34 24.11
CA THR A 166 12.80 2.00 23.40
C THR A 166 12.22 2.95 22.36
N SER A 167 12.80 4.13 22.23
CA SER A 167 12.47 5.09 21.18
C SER A 167 13.62 5.16 20.19
N VAL A 168 13.32 5.13 18.90
CA VAL A 168 14.29 5.27 17.80
C VAL A 168 13.89 6.49 16.99
N LEU A 169 14.67 7.55 17.09
CA LEU A 169 14.47 8.79 16.36
C LEU A 169 15.40 8.83 15.15
N PHE A 170 14.83 8.92 13.96
CA PHE A 170 15.52 9.23 12.73
C PHE A 170 15.44 10.74 12.50
N GLU A 171 16.59 11.36 12.24
CA GLU A 171 16.68 12.76 11.85
C GLU A 171 17.49 12.87 10.55
N GLY A 172 17.14 13.83 9.72
CA GLY A 172 17.92 14.16 8.54
C GLY A 172 17.21 15.23 7.72
N PHE A 173 17.55 15.29 6.44
CA PHE A 173 17.00 16.29 5.55
C PHE A 173 16.53 15.70 4.23
N GLY A 174 15.38 16.18 3.76
CA GLY A 174 14.84 15.92 2.43
C GLY A 174 14.81 17.18 1.58
N TYR A 175 14.46 17.00 0.31
CA TYR A 175 14.36 18.08 -0.66
C TYR A 175 12.95 18.12 -1.25
N ASP A 176 12.34 19.30 -1.27
CA ASP A 176 11.09 19.51 -1.99
C ASP A 176 11.34 19.42 -3.51
N SER A 177 10.78 18.40 -4.14
CA SER A 177 10.92 18.16 -5.59
C SER A 177 9.96 19.01 -6.44
N PHE A 178 9.01 19.72 -5.83
CA PHE A 178 8.02 20.53 -6.54
C PHE A 178 8.50 21.96 -6.85
N ASN A 179 9.62 22.41 -6.26
CA ASN A 179 10.17 23.75 -6.46
C ASN A 179 11.59 23.69 -7.07
N PHE A 180 11.68 23.43 -8.38
CA PHE A 180 12.95 23.32 -9.14
C PHE A 180 13.89 24.53 -9.08
N LYS A 181 13.48 25.67 -8.48
CA LYS A 181 14.27 26.89 -8.37
C LYS A 181 14.95 27.08 -7.01
N GLU A 182 14.49 26.38 -5.98
CA GLU A 182 15.09 26.40 -4.65
C GLU A 182 15.04 24.97 -4.10
N THR A 183 16.21 24.36 -3.88
CA THR A 183 16.31 23.12 -3.09
C THR A 183 15.98 23.47 -1.63
N GLN A 184 14.70 23.65 -1.31
CA GLN A 184 14.27 23.83 0.07
C GLN A 184 14.54 22.52 0.80
N LYS A 185 15.54 22.61 1.68
CA LYS A 185 16.00 21.54 2.54
C LYS A 185 15.09 21.50 3.75
N SER A 186 14.23 20.50 3.84
CA SER A 186 13.32 20.32 4.96
C SER A 186 13.93 19.35 5.96
N ALA A 187 13.96 19.73 7.24
CA ALA A 187 14.30 18.80 8.30
C ALA A 187 13.20 17.73 8.40
N ILE A 188 13.60 16.48 8.50
CA ILE A 188 12.68 15.35 8.67
C ILE A 188 13.06 14.66 9.96
N LYS A 189 12.06 14.43 10.82
CA LYS A 189 12.22 13.70 12.07
C LYS A 189 11.08 12.69 12.21
N VAL A 190 11.46 11.43 12.37
CA VAL A 190 10.49 10.33 12.51
C VAL A 190 10.87 9.49 13.72
N GLN A 191 9.95 9.33 14.65
CA GLN A 191 10.16 8.54 15.85
C GLN A 191 9.37 7.24 15.82
N PHE A 192 10.07 6.12 16.01
CA PHE A 192 9.48 4.82 16.24
C PHE A 192 9.53 4.49 17.73
N ASN A 193 8.37 4.24 18.32
CA ASN A 193 8.27 3.73 19.69
C ASN A 193 8.20 2.21 19.66
N LEU A 194 9.10 1.56 20.37
CA LEU A 194 9.28 0.11 20.38
C LEU A 194 8.95 -0.48 21.75
N VAL A 195 8.37 -1.67 21.74
CA VAL A 195 8.19 -2.52 22.92
C VAL A 195 8.96 -3.83 22.73
N LYS A 196 9.84 -4.15 23.68
CA LYS A 196 10.59 -5.40 23.71
C LYS A 196 9.65 -6.55 24.08
N ASN A 197 9.60 -7.56 23.22
CA ASN A 197 8.88 -8.79 23.42
C ASN A 197 9.87 -9.96 23.33
N LYS A 198 10.25 -10.52 24.48
CA LYS A 198 11.30 -11.55 24.58
C LYS A 198 12.63 -11.04 23.99
N ASP A 199 13.01 -11.58 22.84
CA ASP A 199 14.28 -11.40 22.13
C ASP A 199 14.21 -10.38 20.97
N HIS A 200 13.02 -9.85 20.67
CA HIS A 200 12.81 -8.89 19.58
C HIS A 200 11.98 -7.68 20.05
N TYR A 201 11.83 -6.71 19.16
CA TYR A 201 11.11 -5.47 19.36
C TYR A 201 9.91 -5.40 18.41
N LEU A 202 8.80 -4.88 18.90
CA LEU A 202 7.60 -4.59 18.13
C LEU A 202 7.40 -3.07 18.04
N ILE A 203 6.96 -2.59 16.88
CA ILE A 203 6.54 -1.21 16.68
C ILE A 203 5.23 -1.00 17.44
N ASN A 204 5.27 -0.13 18.43
CA ASN A 204 4.10 0.34 19.14
C ASN A 204 3.50 1.59 18.52
N ASP A 205 4.36 2.47 18.01
CA ASP A 205 3.90 3.72 17.40
C ASP A 205 4.92 4.31 16.42
N ILE A 206 4.44 5.15 15.50
CA ILE A 206 5.22 5.89 14.50
C ILE A 206 4.73 7.33 14.53
N ILE A 207 5.64 8.27 14.77
CA ILE A 207 5.33 9.69 14.95
C ILE A 207 6.21 10.52 14.02
N ASP A 208 5.59 11.27 13.12
CA ASP A 208 6.26 12.31 12.35
C ASP A 208 6.34 13.58 13.21
N LEU A 209 7.55 14.09 13.39
CA LEU A 209 7.84 15.25 14.22
C LEU A 209 8.21 16.42 13.30
N ASP A 210 7.25 17.32 13.07
CA ASP A 210 7.46 18.57 12.33
C ASP A 210 8.55 19.47 12.97
#